data_AF-A0A7K4CQF5-F1
#
_entry.id   AF-A0A7K4CQF5-F1
#
_cell.length_a   1.000
_cell.length_b   1.000
_cell.length_c   1.000
_cell.angle_alpha   90.00
_cell.angle_beta   90.00
_cell.angle_gamma   90.00
#
_symmetry.space_group_name_H-M   'P 1'
#
loop_
_entity.id
_entity.type
_entity.pdbx_description
1 polymer ?
#
loop_
_entity_poly.entity_id
_entity_poly.type
_entity_poly.pdbx_seq_one_letter_code
_entity_poly.pdbx_strand_id
1 'polypeptide(L)'
;MLTDKQQKKEFKKVASADPEKYYPTKKLKAEGFSRKQCTKCGMYFWTVVKDRAVCGDPACSGGFDVVTNNPAKVSLSYEGVWNKIVEMLEPRGYKKVNRYPVVARWNPTMTYTIASIAAFQPYVITGEEEPPAKKLVIPQFCLRFGDIDNVGITGSHCTGFVMIGQHAFLSREEWNQEQLFSDIYEFLTIGIGLEKTEITIHEDAWAGGGSFGPCMEFFSRGVELFNQVYTMFEQTPEGNRELRLKVLDMGLGMERIAWFSQAKPNLYEATFPAVLEEIRKVTKVEPDFELYKKFSR
;
A
#
# COMPACT_ATOMS: atom_id res chain seq x y z
N MET A 1 26.13 1.13 9.04
CA MET A 1 24.67 0.90 9.00
C MET A 1 24.33 0.00 7.82
N LEU A 2 23.25 -0.76 7.89
CA LEU A 2 22.79 -1.59 6.77
C LEU A 2 22.12 -0.71 5.72
N THR A 3 22.24 -1.10 4.45
CA THR A 3 21.39 -0.48 3.41
C THR A 3 19.92 -0.80 3.67
N ASP A 4 19.00 0.05 3.21
CA ASP A 4 17.55 -0.17 3.38
C ASP A 4 17.13 -1.57 2.89
N LYS A 5 17.67 -2.02 1.74
CA LYS A 5 17.39 -3.35 1.20
C LYS A 5 17.86 -4.48 2.11
N GLN A 6 19.05 -4.35 2.72
CA GLN A 6 19.57 -5.33 3.68
C GLN A 6 18.76 -5.30 4.97
N GLN A 7 18.45 -4.11 5.48
CA GLN A 7 17.69 -3.91 6.71
C GLN A 7 16.28 -4.52 6.59
N LYS A 8 15.57 -4.26 5.48
CA LYS A 8 14.29 -4.90 5.15
C LYS A 8 14.42 -6.42 5.16
N LYS A 9 15.41 -6.97 4.47
CA LYS A 9 15.59 -8.44 4.35
C LYS A 9 15.85 -9.11 5.70
N GLU A 10 16.72 -8.54 6.54
CA GLU A 10 17.03 -9.12 7.84
C GLU A 10 15.86 -8.95 8.82
N PHE A 11 15.24 -7.77 8.86
CA PHE A 11 14.11 -7.53 9.75
C PHE A 11 12.87 -8.37 9.39
N LYS A 12 12.63 -8.65 8.10
CA LYS A 12 11.57 -9.56 7.67
C LYS A 12 11.65 -10.93 8.36
N LYS A 13 12.86 -11.50 8.46
CA LYS A 13 13.07 -12.79 9.14
C LYS A 13 12.72 -12.70 10.61
N VAL A 14 13.11 -11.60 11.27
CA VAL A 14 12.81 -11.34 12.68
C VAL A 14 11.30 -11.20 12.89
N ALA A 15 10.63 -10.41 12.05
CA ALA A 15 9.20 -10.17 12.14
C ALA A 15 8.38 -11.46 11.93
N SER A 16 8.71 -12.23 10.89
CA SER A 16 8.03 -13.51 10.62
C SER A 16 8.36 -14.64 11.60
N ALA A 17 9.44 -14.53 12.38
CA ALA A 17 9.76 -15.52 13.42
C ALA A 17 8.87 -15.34 14.67
N ASP A 18 8.41 -14.12 14.94
CA ASP A 18 7.55 -13.78 16.08
C ASP A 18 6.35 -12.92 15.64
N PRO A 19 5.42 -13.49 14.86
CA PRO A 19 4.37 -12.72 14.23
C PRO A 19 3.41 -12.07 15.24
N GLU A 20 3.19 -12.70 16.41
CA GLU A 20 2.30 -12.18 17.46
C GLU A 20 2.82 -10.87 18.08
N LYS A 21 4.12 -10.62 18.00
CA LYS A 21 4.74 -9.38 18.48
C LYS A 21 4.67 -8.26 17.45
N TYR A 22 4.80 -8.59 16.17
CA TYR A 22 5.06 -7.62 15.11
C TYR A 22 3.85 -7.32 14.23
N TYR A 23 2.89 -8.22 14.14
CA TYR A 23 1.69 -8.09 13.32
C TYR A 23 0.42 -8.11 14.18
N PRO A 24 -0.71 -7.55 13.68
CA PRO A 24 -2.03 -7.56 14.34
C PRO A 24 -2.68 -8.96 14.30
N THR A 25 -2.00 -9.97 14.84
CA THR A 25 -2.40 -11.38 14.74
C THR A 25 -3.70 -11.68 15.46
N LYS A 26 -4.03 -10.95 16.54
CA LYS A 26 -5.26 -11.20 17.29
C LYS A 26 -6.47 -10.77 16.46
N LYS A 27 -6.41 -9.59 15.83
CA LYS A 27 -7.48 -9.13 14.94
C LYS A 27 -7.55 -9.98 13.68
N LEU A 28 -6.43 -10.36 13.08
CA LEU A 28 -6.41 -11.27 11.93
C LEU A 28 -7.14 -12.59 12.23
N LYS A 29 -6.83 -13.24 13.36
CA LYS A 29 -7.51 -14.46 13.79
C LYS A 29 -8.99 -14.23 14.09
N ALA A 30 -9.34 -13.12 14.74
CA ALA A 30 -10.73 -12.75 14.99
C ALA A 30 -11.53 -12.53 13.70
N GLU A 31 -10.87 -12.05 12.64
CA GLU A 31 -11.46 -11.91 11.30
C GLU A 31 -11.54 -13.22 10.51
N GLY A 32 -10.99 -14.32 11.05
CA GLY A 32 -11.00 -15.66 10.46
C GLY A 32 -9.76 -15.99 9.62
N PHE A 33 -8.74 -15.14 9.60
CA PHE A 33 -7.52 -15.39 8.84
C PHE A 33 -6.65 -16.46 9.53
N SER A 34 -6.05 -17.30 8.71
CA SER A 34 -5.03 -18.27 9.11
C SER A 34 -3.71 -17.96 8.41
N ARG A 35 -2.62 -18.12 9.14
CA ARG A 35 -1.26 -17.95 8.62
C ARG A 35 -0.86 -19.16 7.79
N LYS A 36 -0.26 -18.93 6.63
CA LYS A 36 0.24 -19.93 5.68
C LYS A 36 1.59 -19.52 5.13
N GLN A 37 2.26 -20.45 4.47
CA GLN A 37 3.48 -20.20 3.72
C GLN A 37 3.25 -20.54 2.25
N CYS A 38 3.61 -19.62 1.36
CA CYS A 38 3.42 -19.80 -0.07
C CYS A 38 4.31 -20.92 -0.60
N THR A 39 3.73 -21.86 -1.35
CA THR A 39 4.47 -22.99 -1.93
C THR A 39 5.42 -22.60 -3.06
N LYS A 40 5.25 -21.40 -3.65
CA LYS A 40 6.10 -20.90 -4.75
C LYS A 40 7.26 -20.03 -4.28
N CYS A 41 6.98 -19.00 -3.47
CA CYS A 41 8.00 -18.03 -3.05
C CYS A 41 8.44 -18.18 -1.59
N GLY A 42 7.83 -19.06 -0.81
CA GLY A 42 8.16 -19.28 0.60
C GLY A 42 7.71 -18.16 1.55
N MET A 43 7.04 -17.13 1.05
CA MET A 43 6.56 -15.99 1.85
C MET A 43 5.42 -16.41 2.78
N TYR A 44 5.44 -15.94 4.03
CA TYR A 44 4.31 -16.08 4.93
C TYR A 44 3.20 -15.10 4.55
N PHE A 45 1.95 -15.58 4.59
CA PHE A 45 0.78 -14.78 4.27
C PHE A 45 -0.44 -15.25 5.04
N TRP A 46 -1.46 -14.40 5.12
CA TRP A 46 -2.71 -14.63 5.83
C TRP A 46 -3.85 -14.77 4.83
N THR A 47 -4.72 -15.75 5.05
CA THR A 47 -5.92 -16.00 4.24
C THR A 47 -7.02 -16.68 5.06
N VAL A 48 -8.28 -16.40 4.74
CA VAL A 48 -9.43 -17.15 5.27
C VAL A 48 -9.68 -18.46 4.51
N VAL A 49 -9.13 -18.60 3.29
CA VAL A 49 -9.27 -19.79 2.46
C VAL A 49 -8.36 -20.91 2.95
N LYS A 50 -8.97 -21.99 3.46
CA LYS A 50 -8.28 -23.12 4.11
C LYS A 50 -7.25 -23.82 3.21
N ASP A 51 -7.53 -23.99 1.92
CA ASP A 51 -6.68 -24.79 1.03
C ASP A 51 -5.86 -23.94 0.05
N ARG A 52 -5.79 -22.62 0.26
CA ARG A 52 -4.98 -21.72 -0.59
C ARG A 52 -3.48 -22.01 -0.41
N ALA A 53 -2.81 -22.35 -1.51
CA ALA A 53 -1.37 -22.67 -1.52
C ALA A 53 -0.45 -21.50 -1.90
N VAL A 54 -0.98 -20.46 -2.56
CA VAL A 54 -0.19 -19.32 -3.07
C VAL A 54 -0.63 -18.00 -2.45
N CYS A 55 0.33 -17.07 -2.28
CA CYS A 55 0.14 -15.84 -1.52
C CYS A 55 -0.69 -14.75 -2.21
N GLY A 56 -0.99 -14.87 -3.51
CA GLY A 56 -1.74 -13.83 -4.24
C GLY A 56 -0.88 -12.82 -4.99
N ASP A 57 0.45 -12.84 -4.82
CA ASP A 57 1.39 -12.07 -5.65
C ASP A 57 1.23 -12.42 -7.15
N PRO A 58 1.32 -11.47 -8.10
CA PRO A 58 1.26 -11.74 -9.53
C PRO A 58 2.17 -12.89 -9.98
N ALA A 59 3.43 -12.93 -9.52
CA ALA A 59 4.39 -13.94 -9.92
C ALA A 59 4.01 -15.34 -9.41
N CYS A 60 3.28 -15.40 -8.29
CA CYS A 60 2.80 -16.65 -7.70
C CYS A 60 1.43 -17.07 -8.25
N SER A 61 0.58 -16.12 -8.61
CA SER A 61 -0.83 -16.32 -8.98
C SER A 61 -1.11 -16.26 -10.48
N GLY A 62 -0.10 -15.97 -11.31
CA GLY A 62 -0.21 -16.01 -12.78
C GLY A 62 -0.57 -14.66 -13.42
N GLY A 63 -0.21 -13.56 -12.78
CA GLY A 63 -0.47 -12.20 -13.23
C GLY A 63 -1.70 -11.54 -12.58
N PHE A 64 -2.14 -10.44 -13.17
CA PHE A 64 -3.34 -9.70 -12.75
C PHE A 64 -4.62 -10.31 -13.35
N ASP A 65 -5.66 -10.49 -12.54
CA ASP A 65 -6.99 -10.97 -12.98
C ASP A 65 -8.11 -10.05 -12.48
N VAL A 66 -8.05 -8.78 -12.91
CA VAL A 66 -8.94 -7.72 -12.43
C VAL A 66 -10.29 -7.71 -13.14
N VAL A 67 -10.34 -8.05 -14.42
CA VAL A 67 -11.54 -7.85 -15.25
C VAL A 67 -12.54 -9.00 -15.12
N THR A 68 -12.06 -10.24 -15.12
CA THR A 68 -12.93 -11.42 -15.20
C THR A 68 -13.61 -11.67 -13.86
N ASN A 69 -14.95 -11.61 -13.83
CA ASN A 69 -15.76 -11.80 -12.62
C ASN A 69 -15.23 -11.00 -11.42
N ASN A 70 -14.97 -9.70 -11.64
CA ASN A 70 -14.41 -8.82 -10.63
C ASN A 70 -15.19 -8.90 -9.29
N PRO A 71 -14.49 -9.08 -8.15
CA PRO A 71 -15.14 -9.29 -6.86
C PRO A 71 -15.60 -8.02 -6.14
N ALA A 72 -15.21 -6.83 -6.61
CA ALA A 72 -15.62 -5.58 -5.98
C ALA A 72 -17.12 -5.34 -6.15
N LYS A 73 -17.80 -5.03 -5.05
CA LYS A 73 -19.25 -4.70 -5.07
C LYS A 73 -19.50 -3.21 -5.24
N VAL A 74 -18.49 -2.39 -4.94
CA VAL A 74 -18.52 -0.94 -5.07
C VAL A 74 -17.48 -0.52 -6.09
N SER A 75 -17.93 0.09 -7.19
CA SER A 75 -17.07 0.69 -8.20
C SER A 75 -16.76 2.14 -7.83
N LEU A 76 -15.48 2.47 -7.62
CA LEU A 76 -15.04 3.81 -7.23
C LEU A 76 -14.35 4.50 -8.41
N SER A 77 -14.81 5.70 -8.75
CA SER A 77 -14.03 6.60 -9.62
C SER A 77 -12.72 6.97 -8.93
N TYR A 78 -11.77 7.53 -9.69
CA TYR A 78 -10.51 8.03 -9.14
C TYR A 78 -10.73 8.90 -7.90
N GLU A 79 -11.51 9.99 -8.02
CA GLU A 79 -11.88 10.86 -6.88
C GLU A 79 -12.71 10.15 -5.81
N GLY A 80 -13.56 9.20 -6.21
CA GLY A 80 -14.38 8.39 -5.31
C GLY A 80 -13.55 7.60 -4.31
N VAL A 81 -12.35 7.14 -4.68
CA VAL A 81 -11.43 6.46 -3.76
C VAL A 81 -11.04 7.38 -2.60
N TRP A 82 -10.62 8.60 -2.89
CA TRP A 82 -10.24 9.58 -1.86
C TRP A 82 -11.42 9.90 -0.95
N ASN A 83 -12.58 10.21 -1.54
CA ASN A 83 -13.77 10.55 -0.76
C ASN A 83 -14.19 9.40 0.15
N LYS A 84 -14.15 8.15 -0.33
CA LYS A 84 -14.53 6.98 0.48
C LYS A 84 -13.56 6.73 1.62
N ILE A 85 -12.26 6.91 1.40
CA ILE A 85 -11.26 6.80 2.47
C ILE A 85 -11.49 7.86 3.55
N VAL A 86 -11.71 9.11 3.17
CA VAL A 86 -11.97 10.20 4.13
C VAL A 86 -13.25 9.94 4.91
N GLU A 87 -14.33 9.56 4.23
CA GLU A 87 -15.62 9.18 4.85
C GLU A 87 -15.45 8.13 5.95
N MET A 88 -14.57 7.14 5.74
CA MET A 88 -14.36 6.04 6.69
C MET A 88 -13.36 6.38 7.80
N LEU A 89 -12.34 7.18 7.53
CA LEU A 89 -11.27 7.46 8.50
C LEU A 89 -11.53 8.70 9.36
N GLU A 90 -12.22 9.72 8.85
CA GLU A 90 -12.49 10.95 9.60
C GLU A 90 -13.28 10.69 10.90
N PRO A 91 -14.36 9.88 10.91
CA PRO A 91 -15.07 9.51 12.14
C PRO A 91 -14.20 8.71 13.15
N ARG A 92 -13.11 8.10 12.68
CA ARG A 92 -12.13 7.36 13.51
C ARG A 92 -10.99 8.26 14.03
N GLY A 93 -11.12 9.58 13.84
CA GLY A 93 -10.20 10.60 14.34
C GLY A 93 -9.01 10.91 13.45
N TYR A 94 -8.99 10.44 12.19
CA TYR A 94 -7.95 10.81 11.24
C TYR A 94 -8.25 12.17 10.62
N LYS A 95 -7.36 13.15 10.84
CA LYS A 95 -7.50 14.49 10.29
C LYS A 95 -7.04 14.54 8.84
N LYS A 96 -7.86 15.08 7.94
CA LYS A 96 -7.45 15.38 6.57
C LYS A 96 -6.37 16.46 6.56
N VAL A 97 -5.30 16.22 5.80
CA VAL A 97 -4.24 17.22 5.56
C VAL A 97 -3.99 17.41 4.07
N ASN A 98 -3.50 18.59 3.70
CA ASN A 98 -3.18 18.91 2.31
C ASN A 98 -1.92 18.16 1.87
N ARG A 99 -1.88 17.81 0.57
CA ARG A 99 -0.69 17.23 -0.04
C ARG A 99 0.48 18.21 0.00
N TYR A 100 1.68 17.67 0.11
CA TYR A 100 2.93 18.41 -0.02
C TYR A 100 3.33 18.53 -1.50
N PRO A 101 4.22 19.48 -1.85
CA PRO A 101 4.83 19.54 -3.16
C PRO A 101 5.46 18.21 -3.59
N VAL A 102 5.51 17.95 -4.89
CA VAL A 102 6.15 16.73 -5.43
C VAL A 102 7.68 16.82 -5.37
N VAL A 103 8.23 18.02 -5.31
CA VAL A 103 9.65 18.27 -5.05
C VAL A 103 9.85 18.31 -3.54
N ALA A 104 10.71 17.43 -3.01
CA ALA A 104 10.89 17.25 -1.57
C ALA A 104 11.77 18.36 -0.95
N ARG A 105 11.29 19.60 -0.98
CA ARG A 105 12.04 20.80 -0.54
C ARG A 105 12.51 20.75 0.91
N TRP A 106 11.80 20.00 1.75
CA TRP A 106 12.11 19.84 3.18
C TRP A 106 13.11 18.72 3.46
N ASN A 107 13.35 17.80 2.51
CA ASN A 107 14.19 16.64 2.75
C ASN A 107 15.47 16.72 1.89
N PRO A 108 16.65 16.95 2.49
CA PRO A 108 17.90 17.11 1.74
C PRO A 108 18.40 15.80 1.11
N THR A 109 17.83 14.65 1.47
CA THR A 109 18.23 13.33 0.96
C THR A 109 17.39 12.87 -0.23
N MET A 110 16.37 13.65 -0.63
CA MET A 110 15.38 13.24 -1.63
C MET A 110 15.06 14.38 -2.59
N THR A 111 15.02 14.09 -3.90
CA THR A 111 14.63 15.10 -4.90
C THR A 111 13.11 15.19 -5.05
N TYR A 112 12.44 14.04 -5.14
CA TYR A 112 10.99 13.95 -5.35
C TYR A 112 10.34 13.11 -4.27
N THR A 113 9.14 13.49 -3.85
CA THR A 113 8.31 12.74 -2.91
C THR A 113 7.99 11.35 -3.50
N ILE A 114 8.52 10.27 -2.90
CA ILE A 114 8.37 8.89 -3.42
C ILE A 114 7.26 8.08 -2.74
N ALA A 115 6.76 8.57 -1.60
CA ALA A 115 5.74 7.95 -0.76
C ALA A 115 5.04 9.04 0.07
N SER A 116 3.86 8.76 0.62
CA SER A 116 3.15 9.73 1.48
C SER A 116 3.92 10.03 2.76
N ILE A 117 4.60 9.03 3.36
CA ILE A 117 5.41 9.23 4.57
C ILE A 117 6.59 10.17 4.37
N ALA A 118 7.07 10.31 3.13
CA ALA A 118 8.19 11.20 2.81
C ALA A 118 7.85 12.68 3.09
N ALA A 119 6.57 13.04 3.14
CA ALA A 119 6.11 14.37 3.57
C ALA A 119 6.49 14.70 5.03
N PHE A 120 6.75 13.68 5.85
CA PHE A 120 7.03 13.81 7.27
C PHE A 120 8.47 13.41 7.62
N GLN A 121 9.21 12.82 6.68
CA GLN A 121 10.61 12.44 6.87
C GLN A 121 11.57 13.62 6.61
N PRO A 122 12.68 13.71 7.37
CA PRO A 122 13.01 12.88 8.53
C PRO A 122 12.42 13.42 9.85
N TYR A 123 12.16 14.73 9.92
CA TYR A 123 12.05 15.47 11.19
C TYR A 123 10.87 15.07 12.08
N VAL A 124 9.73 14.69 11.50
CA VAL A 124 8.59 14.21 12.29
C VAL A 124 8.85 12.79 12.82
N ILE A 125 9.57 11.97 12.04
CA ILE A 125 9.91 10.60 12.42
C ILE A 125 10.98 10.58 13.53
N THR A 126 11.96 11.47 13.46
CA THR A 126 12.99 11.64 14.50
C THR A 126 12.45 12.38 15.73
N GLY A 127 11.30 13.06 15.61
CA GLY A 127 10.67 13.82 16.69
C GLY A 127 11.28 15.21 16.91
N GLU A 128 12.02 15.73 15.92
CA GLU A 128 12.50 17.11 15.89
C GLU A 128 11.36 18.09 15.59
N GLU A 129 10.34 17.64 14.85
CA GLU A 129 9.13 18.40 14.52
C GLU A 129 7.88 17.63 14.92
N GLU A 130 6.83 18.36 15.31
CA GLU A 130 5.54 17.76 15.64
C GLU A 130 4.74 17.43 14.35
N PRO A 131 4.03 16.29 14.30
CA PRO A 131 3.18 15.97 13.16
C PRO A 131 2.00 16.94 13.05
N PRO A 132 1.46 17.22 11.84
CA PRO A 132 0.28 18.09 11.68
C PRO A 132 -0.99 17.61 12.42
N ALA A 133 -1.04 16.30 12.72
CA ALA A 133 -1.97 15.67 13.65
C ALA A 133 -1.45 14.30 14.06
N LYS A 134 -1.86 13.83 15.25
CA LYS A 134 -1.54 12.47 15.75
C LYS A 134 -2.00 11.36 14.80
N LYS A 135 -3.20 11.50 14.23
CA LYS A 135 -3.74 10.62 13.19
C LYS A 135 -4.15 11.50 12.00
N LEU A 136 -3.69 11.17 10.80
CA LEU A 136 -3.97 11.96 9.61
C LEU A 136 -4.16 11.12 8.35
N VAL A 137 -4.81 11.73 7.37
CA VAL A 137 -4.97 11.19 6.02
C VAL A 137 -4.57 12.23 4.98
N ILE A 138 -3.75 11.84 3.99
CA ILE A 138 -3.15 12.73 2.98
C ILE A 138 -3.24 12.13 1.58
N PRO A 139 -3.65 12.87 0.53
CA PRO A 139 -3.61 12.41 -0.86
C PRO A 139 -2.29 12.84 -1.51
N GLN A 140 -1.17 12.22 -1.11
CA GLN A 140 0.15 12.68 -1.54
C GLN A 140 0.46 12.25 -2.97
N PHE A 141 0.71 13.22 -3.86
CA PHE A 141 1.22 12.92 -5.20
C PHE A 141 2.72 12.57 -5.13
N CYS A 142 3.09 11.44 -5.71
CA CYS A 142 4.41 10.83 -5.64
C CYS A 142 4.99 10.64 -7.04
N LEU A 143 6.32 10.64 -7.15
CA LEU A 143 7.04 10.25 -8.36
C LEU A 143 7.99 9.08 -8.09
N ARG A 144 7.99 8.10 -8.99
CA ARG A 144 8.92 6.97 -8.99
C ARG A 144 9.42 6.72 -10.41
N PHE A 145 10.73 6.69 -10.56
CA PHE A 145 11.38 6.45 -11.85
C PHE A 145 12.05 5.08 -11.94
N GLY A 146 12.15 4.35 -10.83
CA GLY A 146 12.73 3.00 -10.81
C GLY A 146 11.94 1.97 -11.62
N ASP A 147 10.63 2.20 -11.78
CA ASP A 147 9.71 1.30 -12.51
C ASP A 147 9.35 1.84 -13.90
N ILE A 148 10.12 2.80 -14.45
CA ILE A 148 9.78 3.48 -15.70
C ILE A 148 9.64 2.51 -16.88
N ASP A 149 10.49 1.47 -16.93
CA ASP A 149 10.46 0.45 -17.98
C ASP A 149 9.16 -0.37 -17.99
N ASN A 150 8.43 -0.40 -16.87
CA ASN A 150 7.15 -1.12 -16.76
C ASN A 150 5.93 -0.27 -17.16
N VAL A 151 6.10 1.05 -17.28
CA VAL A 151 4.99 1.98 -17.55
C VAL A 151 4.48 1.80 -18.97
N GLY A 152 3.17 1.59 -19.12
CA GLY A 152 2.50 1.27 -20.38
C GLY A 152 2.52 -0.23 -20.71
N ILE A 153 3.48 -0.99 -20.17
CA ILE A 153 3.66 -2.42 -20.46
C ILE A 153 2.81 -3.29 -19.54
N THR A 154 2.97 -3.17 -18.21
CA THR A 154 2.28 -4.07 -17.26
C THR A 154 0.84 -3.63 -16.96
N GLY A 155 0.46 -2.41 -17.33
CA GLY A 155 -0.87 -1.84 -17.08
C GLY A 155 -1.16 -1.41 -15.65
N SER A 156 -0.17 -1.50 -14.78
CA SER A 156 -0.30 -1.29 -13.33
C SER A 156 0.75 -0.34 -12.73
N HIS A 157 1.69 0.16 -13.55
CA HIS A 157 2.74 1.09 -13.14
C HIS A 157 2.55 2.48 -13.73
N CYS A 158 2.91 3.51 -12.96
CA CYS A 158 2.96 4.90 -13.38
C CYS A 158 4.26 5.54 -12.88
N THR A 159 4.75 6.56 -13.58
CA THR A 159 5.85 7.40 -13.05
C THR A 159 5.36 8.35 -11.97
N GLY A 160 4.11 8.84 -12.08
CA GLY A 160 3.46 9.66 -11.08
C GLY A 160 2.10 9.11 -10.68
N PHE A 161 1.81 9.14 -9.38
CA PHE A 161 0.58 8.58 -8.82
C PHE A 161 0.25 9.21 -7.47
N VAL A 162 -1.01 9.15 -7.04
CA VAL A 162 -1.42 9.58 -5.69
C VAL A 162 -1.37 8.39 -4.73
N MET A 163 -0.44 8.48 -3.79
CA MET A 163 -0.42 7.61 -2.61
C MET A 163 -1.27 8.25 -1.52
N ILE A 164 -2.45 7.69 -1.28
CA ILE A 164 -3.24 8.03 -0.10
C ILE A 164 -2.54 7.44 1.11
N GLY A 165 -2.06 8.33 1.98
CA GLY A 165 -1.38 7.99 3.21
C GLY A 165 -2.33 8.04 4.40
N GLN A 166 -2.49 6.93 5.13
CA GLN A 166 -3.05 6.94 6.48
C GLN A 166 -1.89 6.84 7.45
N HIS A 167 -1.67 7.91 8.20
CA HIS A 167 -0.56 8.01 9.13
C HIS A 167 -1.03 8.20 10.56
N ALA A 168 -0.29 7.62 11.49
CA ALA A 168 -0.47 7.82 12.91
C ALA A 168 0.89 7.92 13.58
N PHE A 169 1.09 8.93 14.42
CA PHE A 169 2.32 9.19 15.17
C PHE A 169 1.95 9.12 16.65
N LEU A 170 2.22 7.98 17.27
CA LEU A 170 1.65 7.64 18.57
C LEU A 170 2.74 7.30 19.58
N SER A 171 2.50 7.61 20.85
CA SER A 171 3.37 7.12 21.92
C SER A 171 3.28 5.59 22.03
N ARG A 172 4.20 4.98 22.79
CA ARG A 172 4.18 3.53 23.03
C ARG A 172 2.90 3.06 23.71
N GLU A 173 2.32 3.89 24.57
CA GLU A 173 1.09 3.62 25.32
C GLU A 173 -0.15 3.76 24.43
N GLU A 174 -0.13 4.68 23.47
CA GLU A 174 -1.22 4.89 22.51
C GLU A 174 -1.21 3.89 21.35
N TRP A 175 -0.08 3.22 21.12
CA TRP A 175 0.13 2.33 19.99
C TRP A 175 -0.70 1.05 20.07
N ASN A 176 -1.65 0.90 19.16
CA ASN A 176 -2.50 -0.28 19.04
C ASN A 176 -2.60 -0.75 17.57
N GLN A 177 -1.75 -1.71 17.19
CA GLN A 177 -1.71 -2.24 15.82
C GLN A 177 -3.01 -2.89 15.39
N GLU A 178 -3.72 -3.54 16.31
CA GLU A 178 -4.98 -4.23 16.05
C GLU A 178 -6.06 -3.22 15.61
N GLN A 179 -6.14 -2.07 16.28
CA GLN A 179 -7.04 -0.99 15.89
C GLN A 179 -6.62 -0.35 14.57
N LEU A 180 -5.34 -0.03 14.41
CA LEU A 180 -4.81 0.59 13.18
C LEU A 180 -5.02 -0.30 11.95
N PHE A 181 -4.88 -1.62 12.10
CA PHE A 181 -5.24 -2.60 11.09
C PHE A 181 -6.73 -2.55 10.75
N SER A 182 -7.59 -2.59 11.78
CA SER A 182 -9.04 -2.58 11.62
C SER A 182 -9.54 -1.36 10.84
N ASP A 183 -8.98 -0.18 11.16
CA ASP A 183 -9.35 1.10 10.56
C ASP A 183 -9.29 1.06 9.01
N ILE A 184 -8.23 0.46 8.45
CA ILE A 184 -8.05 0.37 7.00
C ILE A 184 -8.55 -0.94 6.39
N TYR A 185 -8.50 -2.04 7.14
CA TYR A 185 -8.97 -3.33 6.65
C TYR A 185 -10.47 -3.28 6.27
N GLU A 186 -11.28 -2.54 7.04
CA GLU A 186 -12.70 -2.34 6.73
C GLU A 186 -12.91 -1.61 5.39
N PHE A 187 -11.93 -0.85 4.88
CA PHE A 187 -12.03 -0.29 3.54
C PHE A 187 -12.12 -1.36 2.46
N LEU A 188 -11.44 -2.51 2.62
CA LEU A 188 -11.55 -3.62 1.67
C LEU A 188 -12.95 -4.25 1.70
N THR A 189 -13.43 -4.60 2.89
CA THR A 189 -14.67 -5.39 3.05
C THR A 189 -15.94 -4.55 2.99
N ILE A 190 -15.89 -3.29 3.42
CA ILE A 190 -17.04 -2.37 3.43
C ILE A 190 -16.89 -1.30 2.34
N GLY A 191 -15.71 -0.69 2.21
CA GLY A 191 -15.48 0.39 1.25
C GLY A 191 -15.55 -0.06 -0.20
N ILE A 192 -14.87 -1.16 -0.54
CA ILE A 192 -14.87 -1.80 -1.86
C ILE A 192 -15.89 -2.95 -1.92
N GLY A 193 -16.26 -3.52 -0.77
CA GLY A 193 -17.23 -4.61 -0.68
C GLY A 193 -16.65 -6.00 -0.96
N LEU A 194 -15.35 -6.19 -0.79
CA LEU A 194 -14.69 -7.48 -1.05
C LEU A 194 -15.08 -8.53 -0.01
N GLU A 195 -15.37 -9.72 -0.50
CA GLU A 195 -15.44 -10.91 0.35
C GLU A 195 -14.05 -11.24 0.89
N LYS A 196 -13.98 -11.70 2.15
CA LYS A 196 -12.70 -12.02 2.80
C LYS A 196 -11.89 -13.08 2.05
N THR A 197 -12.56 -13.96 1.30
CA THR A 197 -11.96 -15.01 0.46
C THR A 197 -11.11 -14.47 -0.69
N GLU A 198 -11.34 -13.21 -1.08
CA GLU A 198 -10.63 -12.50 -2.14
C GLU A 198 -9.38 -11.79 -1.64
N ILE A 199 -9.16 -11.78 -0.32
CA ILE A 199 -8.08 -11.02 0.32
C ILE A 199 -6.99 -11.98 0.80
N THR A 200 -5.76 -11.67 0.43
CA THR A 200 -4.54 -12.26 0.99
C THR A 200 -3.64 -11.17 1.52
N ILE A 201 -2.98 -11.40 2.66
CA ILE A 201 -2.15 -10.38 3.30
C ILE A 201 -0.76 -10.94 3.53
N HIS A 202 0.27 -10.35 2.94
CA HIS A 202 1.64 -10.83 3.08
C HIS A 202 2.27 -10.33 4.37
N GLU A 203 3.15 -11.14 4.95
CA GLU A 203 4.11 -10.69 5.94
C GLU A 203 5.38 -10.19 5.23
N ASP A 204 5.62 -8.91 5.32
CA ASP A 204 6.86 -8.30 4.86
C ASP A 204 7.47 -7.39 5.94
N ALA A 205 8.58 -6.76 5.57
CA ALA A 205 9.17 -5.65 6.31
C ALA A 205 9.39 -4.49 5.36
N TRP A 206 9.53 -3.31 5.93
CA TRP A 206 9.90 -2.11 5.20
C TRP A 206 11.05 -1.41 5.91
N ALA A 207 11.93 -0.81 5.11
CA ALA A 207 13.02 0.04 5.58
C ALA A 207 13.22 1.18 4.57
N GLY A 208 13.45 2.38 5.06
CA GLY A 208 13.66 3.57 4.23
C GLY A 208 13.87 4.82 5.06
N GLY A 209 14.78 5.69 4.61
CA GLY A 209 15.03 6.98 5.27
C GLY A 209 15.57 6.84 6.70
N GLY A 210 16.27 5.74 6.99
CA GLY A 210 16.84 5.45 8.31
C GLY A 210 15.90 4.71 9.28
N SER A 211 14.62 4.56 8.95
CA SER A 211 13.64 3.87 9.80
C SER A 211 13.15 2.55 9.18
N PHE A 212 12.65 1.64 10.01
CA PHE A 212 12.15 0.34 9.56
C PHE A 212 11.12 -0.27 10.52
N GLY A 213 10.39 -1.27 10.03
CA GLY A 213 9.39 -1.99 10.80
C GLY A 213 8.69 -3.10 10.01
N PRO A 214 7.77 -3.87 10.64
CA PRO A 214 7.00 -4.87 9.94
C PRO A 214 6.00 -4.21 8.99
N CYS A 215 5.73 -4.87 7.87
CA CYS A 215 4.82 -4.41 6.83
C CYS A 215 3.83 -5.52 6.48
N MET A 216 2.58 -5.13 6.24
CA MET A 216 1.55 -6.00 5.69
C MET A 216 1.12 -5.48 4.33
N GLU A 217 1.18 -6.32 3.31
CA GLU A 217 0.79 -5.97 1.93
C GLU A 217 -0.51 -6.71 1.58
N PHE A 218 -1.53 -5.98 1.15
CA PHE A 218 -2.88 -6.50 0.96
C PHE A 218 -3.14 -6.73 -0.52
N PHE A 219 -3.42 -7.98 -0.88
CA PHE A 219 -3.58 -8.41 -2.26
C PHE A 219 -4.99 -8.90 -2.55
N SER A 220 -5.45 -8.62 -3.77
CA SER A 220 -6.57 -9.30 -4.41
C SER A 220 -6.32 -9.42 -5.91
N ARG A 221 -6.55 -10.60 -6.48
CA ARG A 221 -6.41 -10.86 -7.94
C ARG A 221 -5.09 -10.39 -8.56
N GLY A 222 -3.98 -10.58 -7.84
CA GLY A 222 -2.64 -10.14 -8.26
C GLY A 222 -2.35 -8.67 -7.93
N VAL A 223 -3.34 -7.84 -7.65
CA VAL A 223 -3.12 -6.42 -7.34
C VAL A 223 -2.81 -6.27 -5.85
N GLU A 224 -1.65 -5.68 -5.54
CA GLU A 224 -1.40 -5.08 -4.23
C GLU A 224 -2.23 -3.79 -4.13
N LEU A 225 -3.31 -3.86 -3.34
CA LEU A 225 -4.29 -2.80 -3.16
C LEU A 225 -3.73 -1.67 -2.28
N PHE A 226 -3.06 -2.05 -1.19
CA PHE A 226 -2.29 -1.14 -0.33
C PHE A 226 -1.32 -1.94 0.53
N ASN A 227 -0.41 -1.22 1.18
CA ASN A 227 0.45 -1.74 2.23
C ASN A 227 0.29 -0.95 3.52
N GLN A 228 0.61 -1.60 4.64
CA GLN A 228 0.54 -1.04 5.98
C GLN A 228 1.84 -1.33 6.72
N VAL A 229 2.69 -0.33 6.83
CA VAL A 229 3.96 -0.37 7.55
C VAL A 229 3.75 0.12 8.98
N TYR A 230 4.25 -0.65 9.93
CA TYR A 230 4.28 -0.31 11.34
C TYR A 230 5.72 0.08 11.69
N THR A 231 6.13 1.30 11.39
CA THR A 231 7.50 1.75 11.62
C THR A 231 7.77 1.88 13.11
N MET A 232 8.71 1.09 13.62
CA MET A 232 8.98 0.93 15.05
C MET A 232 10.41 1.27 15.43
N PHE A 233 11.34 1.24 14.48
CA PHE A 233 12.77 1.33 14.77
C PHE A 233 13.47 2.31 13.84
N GLU A 234 14.60 2.83 14.31
CA GLU A 234 15.57 3.57 13.51
C GLU A 234 16.96 2.95 13.60
N GLN A 235 17.74 3.11 12.53
CA GLN A 235 19.16 2.77 12.50
C GLN A 235 19.97 3.98 12.97
N THR A 236 20.79 3.81 14.01
CA THR A 236 21.78 4.81 14.42
C THR A 236 23.21 4.25 14.28
N PRO A 237 24.26 5.10 14.34
CA PRO A 237 25.64 4.63 14.37
C PRO A 237 25.95 3.67 15.53
N GLU A 238 25.25 3.81 16.66
CA GLU A 238 25.40 3.00 17.87
C GLU A 238 24.59 1.69 17.83
N GLY A 239 23.67 1.56 16.88
CA GLY A 239 22.82 0.39 16.70
C GLY A 239 21.36 0.74 16.44
N ASN A 240 20.53 -0.28 16.25
CA ASN A 240 19.10 -0.08 16.06
C ASN A 240 18.44 0.24 17.40
N ARG A 241 17.53 1.22 17.43
CA ARG A 241 16.72 1.53 18.61
C ARG A 241 15.25 1.74 18.25
N GLU A 242 14.38 1.61 19.25
CA GLU A 242 12.94 1.88 19.07
C GLU A 242 12.71 3.38 18.88
N LEU A 243 11.81 3.75 17.98
CA LEU A 243 11.43 5.14 17.75
C LEU A 243 10.73 5.71 18.98
N ARG A 244 10.92 7.01 19.22
CA ARG A 244 10.22 7.75 20.29
C ARG A 244 8.70 7.71 20.08
N LEU A 245 8.25 7.99 18.86
CA LEU A 245 6.86 7.82 18.42
C LEU A 245 6.82 6.66 17.44
N LYS A 246 5.91 5.72 17.67
CA LYS A 246 5.64 4.67 16.69
C LYS A 246 4.81 5.27 15.56
N VAL A 247 5.15 4.88 14.33
CA VAL A 247 4.59 5.49 13.14
C VAL A 247 3.84 4.45 12.32
N LEU A 248 2.55 4.68 12.11
CA LEU A 248 1.81 4.01 11.06
C LEU A 248 2.11 4.69 9.73
N ASP A 249 2.59 3.91 8.77
CA ASP A 249 2.82 4.31 7.40
C ASP A 249 2.04 3.36 6.47
N MET A 250 0.77 3.70 6.24
CA MET A 250 -0.08 2.99 5.28
C MET A 250 -0.10 3.74 3.96
N GLY A 251 0.24 3.06 2.87
CA GLY A 251 0.24 3.61 1.52
C GLY A 251 -0.75 2.87 0.61
N LEU A 252 -1.74 3.60 0.10
CA LEU A 252 -2.73 3.11 -0.84
C LEU A 252 -2.61 3.84 -2.18
N GLY A 253 -2.43 3.10 -3.27
CA GLY A 253 -2.40 3.68 -4.61
C GLY A 253 -3.81 4.01 -5.10
N MET A 254 -4.15 5.29 -5.19
CA MET A 254 -5.50 5.76 -5.57
C MET A 254 -5.91 5.21 -6.94
N GLU A 255 -4.98 5.22 -7.89
CA GLU A 255 -5.13 4.70 -9.24
C GLU A 255 -5.38 3.19 -9.26
N ARG A 256 -4.67 2.42 -8.42
CA ARG A 256 -4.85 0.96 -8.34
C ARG A 256 -6.22 0.59 -7.78
N ILE A 257 -6.71 1.30 -6.76
CA ILE A 257 -8.04 1.04 -6.22
C ILE A 257 -9.13 1.42 -7.22
N ALA A 258 -8.99 2.57 -7.88
CA ALA A 258 -9.93 3.00 -8.92
C ALA A 258 -9.96 1.98 -10.07
N TRP A 259 -8.80 1.52 -10.52
CA TRP A 259 -8.65 0.47 -11.52
C TRP A 259 -9.33 -0.83 -11.11
N PHE A 260 -8.96 -1.34 -9.94
CA PHE A 260 -9.44 -2.61 -9.44
C PHE A 260 -10.96 -2.60 -9.27
N SER A 261 -11.52 -1.57 -8.67
CA SER A 261 -12.96 -1.48 -8.38
C SER A 261 -13.82 -1.24 -9.62
N GLN A 262 -13.29 -0.60 -10.67
CA GLN A 262 -14.01 -0.39 -11.93
C GLN A 262 -13.85 -1.54 -12.93
N ALA A 263 -13.08 -2.58 -12.60
CA ALA A 263 -12.81 -3.73 -13.46
C ALA A 263 -12.29 -3.34 -14.88
N LYS A 264 -11.49 -2.27 -14.98
CA LYS A 264 -10.97 -1.83 -16.28
C LYS A 264 -9.79 -2.70 -16.77
N PRO A 265 -9.51 -2.74 -18.09
CA PRO A 265 -8.41 -3.54 -18.63
C PRO A 265 -7.02 -3.19 -18.08
N ASN A 266 -6.80 -1.92 -17.75
CA ASN A 266 -5.58 -1.43 -17.13
C ASN A 266 -5.89 -0.18 -16.29
N LEU A 267 -4.90 0.26 -15.52
CA LEU A 267 -5.02 1.41 -14.63
C LEU A 267 -5.30 2.73 -15.36
N TYR A 268 -4.77 2.89 -16.58
CA TYR A 268 -4.90 4.13 -17.35
C TYR A 268 -6.35 4.36 -17.78
N GLU A 269 -7.06 3.30 -18.19
CA GLU A 269 -8.50 3.37 -18.54
C GLU A 269 -9.37 3.85 -17.36
N ALA A 270 -8.97 3.52 -16.13
CA ALA A 270 -9.71 3.91 -14.93
C ALA A 270 -9.36 5.32 -14.44
N THR A 271 -8.15 5.79 -14.75
CA THR A 271 -7.59 7.03 -14.18
C THR A 271 -7.67 8.20 -15.16
N PHE A 272 -7.41 7.96 -16.45
CA PHE A 272 -7.30 9.00 -17.47
C PHE A 272 -8.20 8.74 -18.70
N PRO A 273 -9.49 8.35 -18.53
CA PRO A 273 -10.33 7.95 -19.67
C PRO A 273 -10.46 9.05 -20.73
N ALA A 274 -10.61 10.31 -20.32
CA ALA A 274 -10.72 11.45 -21.23
C ALA A 274 -9.43 11.69 -22.06
N VAL A 275 -8.25 11.54 -21.44
CA VAL A 275 -6.97 11.70 -22.14
C VAL A 275 -6.79 10.58 -23.17
N LEU A 276 -7.10 9.34 -22.78
CA LEU A 276 -7.00 8.20 -23.69
C LEU A 276 -7.98 8.31 -24.86
N GLU A 277 -9.19 8.83 -24.63
CA GLU A 277 -10.16 9.11 -25.69
C GLU A 277 -9.59 10.09 -26.73
N GLU A 278 -9.00 11.20 -26.29
CA GLU A 278 -8.38 12.18 -27.19
C GLU A 278 -7.16 11.59 -27.93
N ILE A 279 -6.33 10.81 -27.25
CA ILE A 279 -5.21 10.11 -27.90
C ILE A 279 -5.71 9.18 -29.02
N ARG A 280 -6.77 8.41 -28.77
CA ARG A 280 -7.38 7.52 -29.80
C ARG A 280 -7.94 8.32 -30.96
N LYS A 281 -8.63 9.44 -30.71
CA LYS A 281 -9.15 10.32 -31.78
C LYS A 281 -8.04 10.84 -32.69
N VAL A 282 -6.92 11.29 -32.11
CA VAL A 282 -5.78 11.83 -32.85
C VAL A 282 -5.03 10.73 -33.62
N THR A 283 -4.78 9.60 -32.97
CA THR A 283 -3.96 8.52 -33.54
C THR A 283 -4.74 7.58 -34.48
N LYS A 284 -6.07 7.52 -34.33
CA LYS A 284 -6.95 6.56 -35.00
C LYS A 284 -6.60 5.09 -34.70
N VAL A 285 -5.97 4.85 -33.55
CA VAL A 285 -5.62 3.51 -33.08
C VAL A 285 -6.71 3.03 -32.12
N GLU A 286 -7.36 1.93 -32.47
CA GLU A 286 -8.29 1.25 -31.58
C GLU A 286 -7.53 0.30 -30.63
N PRO A 287 -7.85 0.28 -29.33
CA PRO A 287 -7.17 -0.59 -28.38
C PRO A 287 -7.58 -2.05 -28.58
N ASP A 288 -6.59 -2.94 -28.70
CA ASP A 288 -6.79 -4.39 -28.62
C ASP A 288 -6.45 -4.86 -27.20
N PHE A 289 -7.48 -4.99 -26.36
CA PHE A 289 -7.31 -5.39 -24.96
C PHE A 289 -7.01 -6.88 -24.79
N GLU A 290 -7.34 -7.73 -25.76
CA GLU A 290 -6.96 -9.15 -25.73
C GLU A 290 -5.47 -9.30 -26.01
N LEU A 291 -4.97 -8.56 -27.01
CA LEU A 291 -3.54 -8.44 -27.26
C LEU A 291 -2.82 -7.86 -26.04
N TYR A 292 -3.36 -6.79 -25.46
CA TYR A 292 -2.81 -6.17 -24.25
C TYR A 292 -2.67 -7.19 -23.11
N LYS A 293 -3.75 -7.92 -22.78
CA LYS A 293 -3.78 -8.92 -21.71
C LYS A 293 -2.78 -10.06 -21.92
N LYS A 294 -2.37 -10.33 -23.16
CA LYS A 294 -1.32 -11.32 -23.47
C LYS A 294 0.07 -10.83 -23.09
N PHE A 295 0.33 -9.52 -23.20
CA PHE A 295 1.64 -8.91 -22.95
C PHE A 295 1.78 -8.25 -21.57
N SER A 296 0.66 -7.89 -20.92
CA SER A 296 0.65 -7.22 -19.62
C SER A 296 0.76 -8.17 -18.42
N ARG A 297 1.26 -9.40 -18.62
CA ARG A 297 1.37 -10.44 -17.58
C ARG A 297 2.70 -10.43 -16.87
#